data_AF-A0A2V1AH04-F1
#
_entry.id   AF-A0A2V1AH04-F1
#
_cell.length_a   1.000
_cell.length_b   1.000
_cell.length_c   1.000
_cell.angle_alpha   90.00
_cell.angle_beta   90.00
_cell.angle_gamma   90.00
#
_symmetry.space_group_name_H-M   'P 1'
#
loop_
_entity.id
_entity.type
_entity.pdbx_description
1 polymer ?
#
loop_
_entity_poly.entity_id
_entity_poly.type
_entity_poly.pdbx_seq_one_letter_code
_entity_poly.pdbx_strand_id
1 'polypeptide(L)'
;MTNSLEERLKTHSSAFDGLLSLIPAKYYYDDATQDQWQQKKKTKKEAAEDKRAKLDPENASSADTYNNGGASAKDVMDNKAKTAKKVSLPKASSPSDHSDEEVINGKAGLVFDDEGDVHEAKQEEKLKSQKLQQKSKPQKKQLSEEEKQEKEKKRLELKEKLASKIQILREKRRAPGTKNAGPLKSREQILAERKKKQELKRQEKLKRKREEDEAEFVEGGNADEDKSEGEDKSEGEDKSDDENDDMLFGNIVFKDGTRVTSDLSKLRNGIAQNKKKGPANNDIKAHLVRLENKKRKLASMTPKSRPR
;
A
#
# COMPACT_ATOMS: atom_id res chain seq x y z
N MET A 1 24.80 46.04 23.65
CA MET A 1 24.76 45.03 22.58
C MET A 1 25.08 43.66 23.19
N THR A 2 24.11 43.06 23.87
CA THR A 2 24.24 41.71 24.42
C THR A 2 23.43 40.79 23.52
N ASN A 3 24.05 40.30 22.44
CA ASN A 3 23.44 39.24 21.63
C ASN A 3 23.20 38.07 22.59
N SER A 4 21.94 37.69 22.77
CA SER A 4 21.59 36.59 23.65
C SER A 4 22.35 35.33 23.21
N LEU A 5 22.69 34.43 24.14
CA LEU A 5 23.32 33.15 23.82
C LEU A 5 22.54 32.42 22.72
N GLU A 6 21.21 32.49 22.75
CA GLU A 6 20.35 31.93 21.72
C GLU A 6 20.52 32.57 20.34
N GLU A 7 20.68 33.90 20.28
CA GLU A 7 20.93 34.60 19.02
C GLU A 7 22.28 34.19 18.43
N ARG A 8 23.31 34.08 19.27
CA ARG A 8 24.64 33.64 18.85
C ARG A 8 24.64 32.18 18.37
N LEU A 9 23.89 31.30 19.04
CA LEU A 9 23.71 29.91 18.61
C LEU A 9 22.96 29.83 17.27
N LYS A 10 21.93 30.65 17.07
CA LYS A 10 21.20 30.72 15.80
C LYS A 10 22.07 31.26 14.66
N THR A 11 22.83 32.33 14.88
CA THR A 11 23.70 32.94 13.86
C THR A 11 24.84 32.03 13.43
N HIS A 12 25.32 31.16 14.33
CA HIS A 12 26.42 30.24 14.06
C HIS A 12 25.96 28.79 13.79
N SER A 13 24.66 28.54 13.66
CA SER A 13 24.12 27.19 13.41
C SER A 13 24.74 26.51 12.17
N SER A 14 24.97 27.26 11.09
CA SER A 14 25.62 26.75 9.87
C SER A 14 27.12 26.44 10.05
N ALA A 15 27.82 27.18 10.91
CA ALA A 15 29.22 26.91 11.22
C ALA A 15 29.38 25.64 12.06
N PHE A 16 28.44 25.37 12.97
CA PHE A 16 28.37 24.11 13.71
C PHE A 16 28.08 22.91 12.80
N ASP A 17 27.17 23.05 11.84
CA ASP A 17 26.87 21.99 10.86
C ASP A 17 28.09 21.67 9.97
N GLY A 18 28.83 22.71 9.54
CA GLY A 18 30.10 22.55 8.83
C GLY A 18 31.19 21.84 9.66
N LEU A 19 31.26 22.12 10.96
CA LEU A 19 32.17 21.44 11.88
C LEU A 19 31.78 19.96 12.07
N LEU A 20 30.49 19.66 12.22
CA LEU A 20 29.98 18.29 12.33
C LEU A 20 30.24 17.48 11.06
N SER A 21 30.25 18.12 9.89
CA SER A 21 30.58 17.49 8.60
C SER A 21 32.06 17.07 8.49
N LEU A 22 32.98 17.76 9.18
CA LEU A 22 34.40 17.39 9.23
C LEU A 22 34.66 16.13 10.08
N ILE A 23 33.77 15.86 11.04
CA ILE A 23 33.87 14.68 11.89
C ILE A 23 33.20 13.52 11.13
N PRO A 24 33.85 12.36 10.99
CA PRO A 24 33.21 11.21 10.36
C PRO A 24 31.87 10.89 11.03
N ALA A 25 30.84 10.72 10.21
CA ALA A 25 29.47 10.44 10.65
C ALA A 25 29.38 9.27 11.65
N LYS A 26 30.33 8.32 11.60
CA LYS A 26 30.49 7.20 12.52
C LYS A 26 30.49 7.62 14.01
N TYR A 27 31.01 8.80 14.34
CA TYR A 27 31.16 9.22 15.73
C TYR A 27 29.94 9.98 16.29
N TYR A 28 28.99 10.36 15.44
CA TYR A 28 27.84 11.18 15.85
C TYR A 28 26.50 10.47 15.63
N TYR A 29 26.39 9.64 14.59
CA TYR A 29 25.19 8.83 14.35
C TYR A 29 25.42 7.42 14.87
N ASP A 30 24.42 6.85 15.54
CA ASP A 30 24.47 5.48 16.06
C ASP A 30 24.85 4.50 14.94
N ASP A 31 25.69 3.50 15.24
CA ASP A 31 26.12 2.47 14.28
C ASP A 31 24.90 1.79 13.61
N ALA A 32 23.74 1.74 14.28
CA ALA A 32 22.48 1.23 13.73
C ALA A 32 21.86 2.08 12.59
N THR A 33 22.17 3.38 12.54
CA THR A 33 21.64 4.31 11.53
C THR A 33 22.60 4.55 10.36
N GLN A 34 23.85 4.13 10.47
CA GLN A 34 24.88 4.34 9.44
C GLN A 34 24.52 3.71 8.10
N ASP A 35 23.89 2.53 8.09
CA ASP A 35 23.56 1.84 6.83
C ASP A 35 22.17 2.22 6.29
N GLN A 36 21.45 3.13 6.95
CA GLN A 36 20.09 3.48 6.56
C GLN A 36 20.02 4.09 5.15
N TRP A 37 21.04 4.87 4.76
CA TRP A 37 21.14 5.45 3.41
C TRP A 37 21.55 4.44 2.33
N GLN A 38 22.12 3.29 2.72
CA GLN A 38 22.48 2.20 1.82
C GLN A 38 21.34 1.18 1.63
N GLN A 39 20.26 1.26 2.42
CA GLN A 39 19.17 0.28 2.36
C GLN A 39 18.41 0.34 1.03
N LYS A 40 18.26 -0.82 0.41
CA LYS A 40 17.46 -0.99 -0.81
C LYS A 40 15.96 -1.05 -0.45
N LYS A 41 15.11 -0.70 -1.42
CA LYS A 41 13.66 -0.83 -1.26
C LYS A 41 13.29 -2.29 -0.98
N LYS A 42 12.68 -2.53 0.17
CA LYS A 42 12.22 -3.85 0.60
C LYS A 42 11.29 -4.51 -0.41
N THR A 43 11.43 -5.82 -0.59
CA THR A 43 10.52 -6.58 -1.46
C THR A 43 9.12 -6.69 -0.82
N LYS A 44 8.09 -7.02 -1.61
CA LYS A 44 6.73 -7.17 -1.07
C LYS A 44 6.60 -8.29 -0.03
N LYS A 45 7.42 -9.34 -0.14
CA LYS A 45 7.46 -10.46 0.83
C LYS A 45 8.12 -10.02 2.13
N GLU A 46 9.28 -9.39 2.02
CA GLU A 46 10.02 -8.82 3.16
C GLU A 46 9.18 -7.80 3.94
N ALA A 47 8.47 -6.90 3.23
CA ALA A 47 7.56 -5.96 3.88
C ALA A 47 6.34 -6.63 4.55
N ALA A 48 5.97 -7.85 4.14
CA ALA A 48 4.92 -8.62 4.81
C ALA A 48 5.48 -9.37 6.03
N GLU A 49 6.71 -9.85 5.95
CA GLU A 49 7.44 -10.46 7.07
C GLU A 49 7.71 -9.43 8.16
N ASP A 50 8.15 -8.21 7.83
CA ASP A 50 8.30 -7.11 8.79
C ASP A 50 6.99 -6.81 9.53
N LYS A 51 5.87 -6.79 8.79
CA LYS A 51 4.54 -6.57 9.38
C LYS A 51 4.14 -7.70 10.30
N ARG A 52 4.52 -8.93 9.98
CA ARG A 52 4.26 -10.10 10.81
C ARG A 52 5.13 -10.09 12.06
N ALA A 53 6.42 -9.82 11.92
CA ALA A 53 7.38 -9.68 13.01
C ALA A 53 6.98 -8.58 14.02
N LYS A 54 6.28 -7.54 13.54
CA LYS A 54 5.71 -6.49 14.39
C LYS A 54 4.47 -6.90 15.18
N LEU A 55 3.82 -7.99 14.79
CA LEU A 55 2.66 -8.57 15.47
C LEU A 55 3.05 -9.73 16.38
N ASP A 56 4.30 -10.19 16.34
CA ASP A 56 4.77 -11.30 17.16
C ASP A 56 5.05 -10.82 18.61
N PRO A 57 4.37 -11.39 19.62
CA PRO A 57 4.44 -10.92 21.02
C PRO A 57 5.81 -11.17 21.69
N GLU A 58 6.55 -12.16 21.20
CA GLU A 58 7.92 -12.45 21.64
C GLU A 58 8.87 -11.30 21.30
N ASN A 59 8.76 -10.75 20.08
CA ASN A 59 9.56 -9.61 19.66
C ASN A 59 9.22 -8.35 20.48
N ALA A 60 7.95 -8.12 20.77
CA ALA A 60 7.53 -7.01 21.61
C ALA A 60 8.11 -7.11 23.04
N SER A 61 8.29 -8.32 23.56
CA SER A 61 8.81 -8.56 24.92
C SER A 61 10.33 -8.49 25.00
N SER A 62 11.03 -8.96 23.97
CA SER A 62 12.50 -9.02 23.92
C SER A 62 13.16 -7.75 23.34
N ALA A 63 12.39 -6.81 22.80
CA ALA A 63 12.95 -5.65 22.12
C ALA A 63 13.58 -4.63 23.09
N ASP A 64 14.79 -4.18 22.74
CA ASP A 64 15.57 -3.15 23.43
C ASP A 64 16.15 -2.15 22.42
N THR A 65 16.85 -1.12 22.92
CA THR A 65 17.49 -0.04 22.17
C THR A 65 18.37 -0.54 21.02
N TYR A 66 19.05 -1.67 21.21
CA TYR A 66 19.97 -2.24 20.21
C TYR A 66 19.34 -3.29 19.31
N ASN A 67 18.31 -4.00 19.79
CA ASN A 67 17.67 -5.06 19.02
C ASN A 67 16.15 -4.87 19.02
N ASN A 68 15.67 -4.23 17.95
CA ASN A 68 14.25 -3.98 17.76
C ASN A 68 13.51 -5.26 17.31
N GLY A 69 14.17 -6.18 16.59
CA GLY A 69 13.54 -7.43 16.10
C GLY A 69 12.30 -7.27 15.19
N GLY A 70 11.86 -6.05 14.90
CA GLY A 70 10.56 -5.75 14.25
C GLY A 70 9.51 -5.15 15.20
N ALA A 71 9.80 -5.03 16.50
CA ALA A 71 8.93 -4.44 17.51
C ALA A 71 8.59 -2.97 17.25
N SER A 72 7.50 -2.50 17.85
CA SER A 72 7.13 -1.10 17.78
C SER A 72 8.10 -0.22 18.57
N ALA A 73 8.29 1.02 18.11
CA ALA A 73 9.00 2.02 18.89
C ALA A 73 8.35 2.23 20.26
N LYS A 74 7.02 2.05 20.34
CA LYS A 74 6.28 2.06 21.60
C LYS A 74 6.73 0.93 22.53
N ASP A 75 6.85 -0.29 22.03
CA ASP A 75 7.21 -1.46 22.85
C ASP A 75 8.64 -1.32 23.40
N VAL A 76 9.56 -0.82 22.57
CA VAL A 76 10.94 -0.50 23.00
C VAL A 76 10.96 0.54 24.11
N MET A 77 10.15 1.60 24.00
CA MET A 77 10.04 2.63 25.06
C MET A 77 9.44 2.06 26.34
N ASP A 78 8.38 1.26 26.23
CA ASP A 78 7.69 0.67 27.37
C ASP A 78 8.59 -0.34 28.11
N ASN A 79 9.39 -1.14 27.39
CA ASN A 79 10.39 -2.04 28.00
C ASN A 79 11.54 -1.26 28.64
N LYS A 80 12.04 -0.21 27.99
CA LYS A 80 13.07 0.66 28.56
C LYS A 80 12.59 1.37 29.82
N ALA A 81 11.33 1.79 29.88
CA ALA A 81 10.75 2.39 31.08
C ALA A 81 10.67 1.40 32.25
N LYS A 82 10.39 0.12 31.97
CA LYS A 82 10.38 -0.95 32.99
C LYS A 82 11.78 -1.25 33.55
N THR A 83 12.82 -1.15 32.72
CA THR A 83 14.21 -1.46 33.11
C THR A 83 15.01 -0.24 33.56
N ALA A 84 14.53 0.98 33.26
CA ALA A 84 15.21 2.21 33.62
C ALA A 84 15.30 2.37 35.15
N LYS A 85 16.52 2.62 35.64
CA LYS A 85 16.75 2.98 37.04
C LYS A 85 16.11 4.35 37.30
N LYS A 86 15.27 4.43 38.33
CA LYS A 86 14.72 5.69 38.83
C LYS A 86 15.86 6.64 39.23
N VAL A 87 16.05 7.70 38.47
CA VAL A 87 17.06 8.73 38.75
C VAL A 87 16.45 9.70 39.76
N SER A 88 16.90 9.62 41.02
CA SER A 88 16.63 10.68 42.00
C SER A 88 17.49 11.88 41.63
N LEU A 89 16.88 12.91 41.06
CA LEU A 89 17.52 14.21 40.92
C LEU A 89 17.90 14.70 42.34
N PRO A 90 19.17 15.05 42.60
CA PRO A 90 19.55 15.61 43.88
C PRO A 90 18.74 16.89 44.08
N LYS A 91 17.82 16.85 45.04
CA LYS A 91 17.03 18.00 45.47
C LYS A 91 18.02 19.06 45.95
N ALA A 92 18.09 20.18 45.23
CA ALA A 92 18.80 21.36 45.69
C ALA A 92 18.32 21.67 47.12
N SER A 93 19.27 21.74 48.04
CA SER A 93 19.06 21.95 49.46
C SER A 93 18.26 23.22 49.73
N SER A 94 16.97 23.07 50.00
CA SER A 94 16.16 24.00 50.79
C SER A 94 16.02 23.42 52.20
N PRO A 95 16.45 24.11 53.27
CA PRO A 95 16.31 23.59 54.62
C PRO A 95 14.91 23.90 55.15
N SER A 96 14.08 22.87 55.37
CA SER A 96 13.04 22.89 56.41
C SER A 96 12.38 21.52 56.57
N ASP A 97 12.52 21.04 57.80
CA ASP A 97 11.68 20.13 58.59
C ASP A 97 11.37 18.70 58.17
N HIS A 98 11.80 17.82 59.08
CA HIS A 98 11.29 16.48 59.32
C HIS A 98 9.84 16.53 59.83
N SER A 99 8.96 15.75 59.21
CA SER A 99 7.92 15.02 59.93
C SER A 99 7.53 13.77 59.14
N ASP A 100 7.22 12.72 59.89
CA ASP A 100 7.24 11.31 59.54
C ASP A 100 6.29 10.84 58.43
N GLU A 101 6.76 9.80 57.74
CA GLU A 101 6.07 8.57 57.36
C GLU A 101 4.54 8.50 57.58
N GLU A 102 3.76 8.38 56.51
CA GLU A 102 2.65 7.42 56.49
C GLU A 102 2.25 6.98 55.06
N VAL A 103 2.05 5.68 54.96
CA VAL A 103 1.77 4.87 53.77
C VAL A 103 0.35 5.14 53.27
N ILE A 104 0.18 5.48 51.99
CA ILE A 104 -1.13 5.36 51.31
C ILE A 104 -0.99 4.43 50.12
N ASN A 105 -1.10 3.14 50.44
CA ASN A 105 -1.44 2.08 49.51
C ASN A 105 -2.95 2.20 49.22
N GLY A 106 -3.32 2.99 48.19
CA GLY A 106 -4.71 3.37 47.91
C GLY A 106 -5.08 3.20 46.44
N LYS A 107 -5.89 2.18 46.18
CA LYS A 107 -6.51 1.81 44.92
C LYS A 107 -7.52 2.90 44.49
N ALA A 108 -7.04 3.99 43.88
CA ALA A 108 -7.91 4.99 43.25
C ALA A 108 -8.17 4.58 41.80
N GLY A 109 -9.31 3.94 41.56
CA GLY A 109 -9.89 3.88 40.22
C GLY A 109 -10.23 5.31 39.79
N LEU A 110 -9.62 5.79 38.71
CA LEU A 110 -10.13 6.95 38.00
C LEU A 110 -11.49 6.57 37.40
N VAL A 111 -12.55 6.90 38.12
CA VAL A 111 -13.89 7.04 37.56
C VAL A 111 -13.86 8.31 36.72
N PHE A 112 -14.01 8.16 35.40
CA PHE A 112 -14.29 9.30 34.52
C PHE A 112 -15.72 9.76 34.85
N ASP A 113 -15.84 10.96 35.42
CA ASP A 113 -17.10 11.66 35.57
C ASP A 113 -17.48 12.26 34.21
N ASP A 114 -18.52 11.70 33.59
CA ASP A 114 -19.07 12.03 32.26
C ASP A 114 -20.32 12.90 32.43
N GLU A 115 -20.20 13.99 33.19
CA GLU A 115 -21.21 15.06 33.26
C GLU A 115 -20.46 16.40 33.26
N GLY A 116 -20.77 17.23 32.24
CA GLY A 116 -19.92 18.33 31.81
C GLY A 116 -19.89 19.54 32.75
N ASP A 117 -18.67 19.94 33.14
CA ASP A 117 -18.40 21.25 33.73
C ASP A 117 -18.01 22.26 32.63
N VAL A 118 -18.97 23.11 32.29
CA VAL A 118 -18.87 24.19 31.30
C VAL A 118 -18.48 25.47 32.05
N HIS A 119 -17.21 25.59 32.45
CA HIS A 119 -16.70 26.85 33.02
C HIS A 119 -15.41 27.35 32.35
N GLU A 120 -15.60 28.43 31.57
CA GLU A 120 -14.70 29.58 31.42
C GLU A 120 -13.28 29.41 30.84
N ALA A 121 -13.14 28.71 29.72
CA ALA A 121 -11.95 28.81 28.85
C ALA A 121 -12.09 29.84 27.70
N LYS A 122 -12.82 30.95 27.92
CA LYS A 122 -13.14 31.94 26.85
C LYS A 122 -12.55 33.34 27.03
N GLN A 123 -11.78 33.61 28.09
CA GLN A 123 -11.22 34.95 28.33
C GLN A 123 -9.71 35.10 28.16
N GLU A 124 -8.92 34.01 28.11
CA GLU A 124 -7.45 34.13 27.97
C GLU A 124 -6.92 34.15 26.53
N GLU A 125 -7.70 33.70 25.53
CA GLU A 125 -7.28 33.78 24.11
C GLU A 125 -7.44 35.18 23.47
N LYS A 126 -8.21 36.08 24.08
CA LYS A 126 -8.41 37.45 23.56
C LYS A 126 -7.26 38.41 23.86
N LEU A 127 -6.38 38.10 24.80
CA LEU A 127 -5.29 39.01 25.21
C LEU A 127 -3.95 38.72 24.52
N LYS A 128 -3.74 37.50 23.99
CA LYS A 128 -2.52 37.16 23.22
C LYS A 128 -2.59 37.53 21.73
N SER A 129 -3.80 37.67 21.18
CA SER A 129 -4.01 38.02 19.77
C SER A 129 -3.86 39.52 19.45
N GLN A 130 -3.85 40.40 20.47
CA GLN A 130 -3.69 41.85 20.27
C GLN A 130 -2.25 42.39 20.42
N LYS A 131 -1.31 41.61 20.98
CA LYS A 131 0.07 42.10 21.24
C LYS A 131 1.11 41.76 20.16
N LEU A 132 0.73 41.01 19.12
CA LEU A 132 1.59 40.63 18.00
C LEU A 132 1.38 41.48 16.71
N GLN A 133 0.55 42.53 16.74
CA GLN A 133 0.29 43.37 15.56
C GLN A 133 0.98 44.75 15.59
N GLN A 134 1.95 44.96 16.46
CA GLN A 134 2.70 46.22 16.53
C GLN A 134 4.21 45.97 16.48
N LYS A 135 4.71 45.53 15.31
CA LYS A 135 6.04 45.89 14.78
C LYS A 135 6.15 45.38 13.34
N SER A 136 6.73 46.23 12.49
CA SER A 136 6.99 46.07 11.04
C SER A 136 5.79 45.89 10.10
N LYS A 137 5.09 47.00 9.79
CA LYS A 137 4.55 47.17 8.42
C LYS A 137 5.75 47.47 7.51
N PRO A 138 6.17 46.57 6.60
CA PRO A 138 7.03 46.99 5.51
C PRO A 138 6.22 47.98 4.67
N GLN A 139 6.80 49.15 4.39
CA GLN A 139 6.20 50.13 3.50
C GLN A 139 5.84 49.42 2.18
N LYS A 140 4.55 49.35 1.86
CA LYS A 140 4.08 48.84 0.57
C LYS A 140 4.67 49.76 -0.51
N LYS A 141 5.72 49.32 -1.19
CA LYS A 141 6.11 49.89 -2.49
C LYS A 141 4.85 49.85 -3.36
N GLN A 142 4.36 51.01 -3.78
CA GLN A 142 3.21 51.09 -4.68
C GLN A 142 3.67 50.53 -6.03
N LEU A 143 3.40 49.24 -6.24
CA LEU A 143 3.64 48.56 -7.51
C LEU A 143 2.80 49.24 -8.59
N SER A 144 3.40 49.49 -9.76
CA SER A 144 2.68 50.07 -10.91
C SER A 144 1.47 49.21 -11.25
N GLU A 145 0.43 49.84 -11.80
CA GLU A 145 -0.84 49.16 -12.12
C GLU A 145 -0.62 48.01 -13.11
N GLU A 146 0.37 48.15 -13.99
CA GLU A 146 0.84 47.14 -14.93
C GLU A 146 1.44 45.90 -14.23
N GLU A 147 2.30 46.10 -13.22
CA GLU A 147 2.91 44.98 -12.48
C GLU A 147 1.89 44.23 -11.62
N LYS A 148 0.81 44.90 -11.19
CA LYS A 148 -0.33 44.25 -10.52
C LYS A 148 -1.10 43.35 -11.48
N GLN A 149 -1.39 43.82 -12.68
CA GLN A 149 -2.08 43.02 -13.70
C GLN A 149 -1.26 41.79 -14.09
N GLU A 150 0.06 41.90 -14.23
CA GLU A 150 0.92 40.75 -14.49
C GLU A 150 0.92 39.73 -13.36
N LYS A 151 0.95 40.19 -12.10
CA LYS A 151 0.88 39.31 -10.93
C LYS A 151 -0.46 38.58 -10.85
N GLU A 152 -1.55 39.25 -11.21
CA GLU A 152 -2.87 38.61 -11.28
C GLU A 152 -2.94 37.58 -12.39
N LYS A 153 -2.42 37.88 -13.59
CA LYS A 153 -2.31 36.91 -14.69
C LYS A 153 -1.51 35.68 -14.28
N LYS A 154 -0.32 35.87 -13.68
CA LYS A 154 0.50 34.77 -13.13
C LYS A 154 -0.24 33.97 -12.05
N ARG A 155 -1.02 34.64 -11.18
CA ARG A 155 -1.82 33.96 -10.14
C ARG A 155 -2.96 33.13 -10.75
N LEU A 156 -3.61 33.64 -11.80
CA LEU A 156 -4.65 32.90 -12.52
C LEU A 156 -4.07 31.68 -13.21
N GLU A 157 -2.94 31.83 -13.92
CA GLU A 157 -2.25 30.73 -14.57
C GLU A 157 -1.83 29.64 -13.56
N LEU A 158 -1.31 30.02 -12.39
CA LEU A 158 -0.98 29.07 -11.32
C LEU A 158 -2.22 28.34 -10.78
N LYS A 159 -3.35 29.05 -10.64
CA LYS A 159 -4.62 28.44 -10.22
C LYS A 159 -5.14 27.45 -11.27
N GLU A 160 -5.02 27.77 -12.55
CA GLU A 160 -5.41 26.88 -13.65
C GLU A 160 -4.52 25.63 -13.70
N LYS A 161 -3.20 25.78 -13.59
CA LYS A 161 -2.25 24.66 -13.48
C LYS A 161 -2.54 23.77 -12.28
N LEU A 162 -2.90 24.37 -11.14
CA LEU A 162 -3.26 23.63 -9.93
C LEU A 162 -4.60 22.90 -10.11
N ALA A 163 -5.60 23.54 -10.72
CA ALA A 163 -6.90 22.93 -11.00
C ALA A 163 -6.78 21.73 -11.95
N SER A 164 -5.99 21.85 -13.02
CA SER A 164 -5.74 20.75 -13.96
C SER A 164 -4.98 19.60 -13.28
N LYS A 165 -3.98 19.89 -12.45
CA LYS A 165 -3.26 18.87 -11.66
C LYS A 165 -4.20 18.15 -10.70
N ILE A 166 -5.10 18.88 -10.02
CA ILE A 166 -6.10 18.29 -9.13
C ILE A 166 -7.05 17.38 -9.92
N GLN A 167 -7.50 17.79 -11.11
CA GLN A 167 -8.35 16.95 -11.96
C GLN A 167 -7.64 15.67 -12.37
N ILE A 168 -6.38 15.76 -12.84
CA ILE A 168 -5.56 14.59 -13.19
C ILE A 168 -5.40 13.64 -11.98
N LEU A 169 -5.13 14.18 -10.79
CA LEU A 169 -5.00 13.37 -9.57
C LEU A 169 -6.34 12.75 -9.15
N ARG A 170 -7.44 13.47 -9.30
CA ARG A 170 -8.79 12.96 -9.04
C ARG A 170 -9.16 11.84 -10.01
N GLU A 171 -8.86 11.98 -11.29
CA GLU A 171 -9.11 10.95 -12.31
C GLU A 171 -8.27 9.70 -12.06
N LYS A 172 -6.98 9.87 -11.74
CA LYS A 172 -6.08 8.78 -11.35
C LYS A 172 -6.58 8.03 -10.11
N ARG A 173 -7.14 8.76 -9.14
CA ARG A 173 -7.73 8.20 -7.92
C ARG A 173 -9.17 7.69 -8.10
N ARG A 174 -9.77 7.88 -9.28
CA ARG A 174 -11.20 7.63 -9.54
C ARG A 174 -12.06 8.24 -8.42
N ALA A 175 -11.85 9.52 -8.14
CA ALA A 175 -12.61 10.22 -7.12
C ALA A 175 -14.06 10.42 -7.57
N PRO A 176 -15.05 10.44 -6.65
CA PRO A 176 -16.42 10.77 -7.03
C PRO A 176 -16.48 12.14 -7.71
N GLY A 177 -17.15 12.23 -8.87
CA GLY A 177 -17.27 13.46 -9.67
C GLY A 177 -16.29 13.57 -10.85
N THR A 178 -15.39 12.60 -11.06
CA THR A 178 -14.58 12.55 -12.30
C THR A 178 -15.27 11.77 -13.42
N LYS A 179 -14.90 12.03 -14.67
CA LYS A 179 -15.42 11.33 -15.86
C LYS A 179 -15.31 9.80 -15.74
N ASN A 180 -14.23 9.35 -15.09
CA ASN A 180 -14.11 7.96 -14.64
C ASN A 180 -14.91 7.87 -13.34
N ALA A 181 -16.07 7.22 -13.40
CA ALA A 181 -16.96 7.03 -12.27
C ALA A 181 -16.16 6.59 -11.04
N GLY A 182 -16.38 7.24 -9.91
CA GLY A 182 -15.71 6.91 -8.66
C GLY A 182 -16.04 5.49 -8.18
N PRO A 183 -15.71 5.12 -6.92
CA PRO A 183 -16.13 3.84 -6.39
C PRO A 183 -17.65 3.70 -6.56
N LEU A 184 -18.09 2.66 -7.27
CA LEU A 184 -19.50 2.42 -7.55
C LEU A 184 -20.21 2.22 -6.21
N LYS A 185 -21.10 3.14 -5.85
CA LYS A 185 -21.74 3.17 -4.53
C LYS A 185 -22.94 2.23 -4.45
N SER A 186 -23.51 1.81 -5.58
CA SER A 186 -24.69 0.94 -5.66
C SER A 186 -24.44 -0.32 -6.48
N ARG A 187 -25.00 -1.45 -6.03
CA ARG A 187 -24.94 -2.77 -6.70
C ARG A 187 -25.48 -2.73 -8.13
N GLU A 188 -26.51 -1.93 -8.38
CA GLU A 188 -27.10 -1.77 -9.71
C GLU A 188 -26.15 -1.09 -10.69
N GLN A 189 -25.39 -0.09 -10.20
CA GLN A 189 -24.37 0.59 -11.00
C GLN A 189 -23.22 -0.36 -11.36
N ILE A 190 -22.82 -1.24 -10.43
CA ILE A 190 -21.80 -2.28 -10.68
C ILE A 190 -22.27 -3.25 -11.78
N LEU A 191 -23.53 -3.69 -11.71
CA LEU A 191 -24.11 -4.59 -12.70
C LEU A 191 -24.26 -3.93 -14.07
N ALA A 192 -24.65 -2.64 -14.11
CA ALA A 192 -24.75 -1.88 -15.35
C ALA A 192 -23.39 -1.67 -16.02
N GLU A 193 -22.34 -1.33 -15.26
CA GLU A 193 -20.97 -1.21 -15.79
C GLU A 193 -20.45 -2.57 -16.28
N ARG A 194 -20.71 -3.65 -15.53
CA ARG A 194 -20.34 -5.00 -15.94
C ARG A 194 -21.01 -5.41 -17.26
N LYS A 195 -22.31 -5.10 -17.43
CA LYS A 195 -23.04 -5.30 -18.69
C LYS A 195 -22.46 -4.46 -19.82
N LYS A 196 -22.21 -3.17 -19.59
CA LYS A 196 -21.63 -2.26 -20.60
C LYS A 196 -20.24 -2.71 -21.07
N LYS A 197 -19.39 -3.15 -20.13
CA LYS A 197 -18.05 -3.69 -20.45
C LYS A 197 -18.14 -5.02 -21.22
N GLN A 198 -19.09 -5.87 -20.88
CA GLN A 198 -19.33 -7.13 -21.60
C GLN A 198 -19.80 -6.87 -23.03
N GLU A 199 -20.68 -5.88 -23.22
CA GLU A 199 -21.18 -5.48 -24.53
C GLU A 199 -20.08 -4.87 -25.40
N LEU A 200 -19.25 -3.97 -24.87
CA LEU A 200 -18.10 -3.43 -25.60
C LEU A 200 -17.14 -4.53 -26.05
N LYS A 201 -16.85 -5.51 -25.18
CA LYS A 201 -16.00 -6.64 -25.53
C LYS A 201 -16.64 -7.54 -26.60
N ARG A 202 -17.97 -7.67 -26.61
CA ARG A 202 -18.70 -8.40 -27.65
C ARG A 202 -18.60 -7.66 -28.99
N GLN A 203 -18.79 -6.35 -28.98
CA GLN A 203 -18.68 -5.51 -30.17
C GLN A 203 -17.26 -5.51 -30.75
N GLU A 204 -16.23 -5.43 -29.90
CA GLU A 204 -14.83 -5.52 -30.32
C GLU A 204 -14.51 -6.88 -30.94
N LYS A 205 -15.00 -7.97 -30.35
CA LYS A 205 -14.87 -9.31 -30.94
C LYS A 205 -15.58 -9.44 -32.29
N LEU A 206 -16.77 -8.86 -32.42
CA LEU A 206 -17.50 -8.87 -33.69
C LEU A 206 -16.79 -8.04 -34.76
N LYS A 207 -16.21 -6.89 -34.38
CA LYS A 207 -15.37 -6.10 -35.29
C LYS A 207 -14.14 -6.85 -35.72
N ARG A 208 -13.41 -7.46 -34.78
CA ARG A 208 -12.23 -8.27 -35.10
C ARG A 208 -12.58 -9.45 -36.00
N LYS A 209 -13.69 -10.14 -35.74
CA LYS A 209 -14.15 -11.23 -36.61
C LYS A 209 -14.49 -10.72 -38.01
N ARG A 210 -15.15 -9.57 -38.13
CA ARG A 210 -15.46 -8.96 -39.42
C ARG A 210 -14.21 -8.52 -40.18
N GLU A 211 -13.21 -7.98 -39.48
CA GLU A 211 -11.91 -7.63 -40.05
C GLU A 211 -11.12 -8.87 -40.49
N GLU A 212 -11.19 -9.97 -39.74
CA GLU A 212 -10.62 -11.28 -40.11
C GLU A 212 -11.33 -11.83 -41.36
N ASP A 213 -12.67 -11.83 -41.40
CA ASP A 213 -13.47 -12.28 -42.56
C ASP A 213 -13.20 -11.41 -43.82
N GLU A 214 -12.97 -10.10 -43.65
CA GLU A 214 -12.63 -9.17 -44.74
C GLU A 214 -11.19 -9.36 -45.25
N ALA A 215 -10.24 -9.67 -44.36
CA ALA A 215 -8.88 -10.01 -44.75
C ALA A 215 -8.81 -11.35 -45.51
N GLU A 216 -9.59 -12.35 -45.07
CA GLU A 216 -9.72 -13.64 -45.75
C GLU A 216 -10.36 -13.51 -47.16
N PHE A 217 -11.33 -12.59 -47.31
CA PHE A 217 -11.94 -12.30 -48.61
C PHE A 217 -10.99 -11.59 -49.60
N VAL A 218 -10.03 -10.79 -49.11
CA VAL A 218 -9.03 -10.11 -49.96
C VAL A 218 -7.86 -11.03 -50.32
N GLU A 219 -7.51 -11.97 -49.46
CA GLU A 219 -6.45 -12.97 -49.71
C GLU A 219 -6.92 -14.15 -50.58
N GLY A 220 -8.23 -14.41 -50.65
CA GLY A 220 -8.85 -15.45 -51.50
C GLY A 220 -9.01 -15.10 -52.99
N GLY A 221 -8.45 -13.98 -53.46
CA GLY A 221 -8.56 -13.52 -54.85
C GLY A 221 -7.57 -14.13 -55.85
N ASN A 222 -6.78 -15.15 -55.47
CA ASN A 222 -5.80 -15.75 -56.36
C ASN A 222 -5.54 -17.25 -56.05
N ALA A 223 -6.49 -18.11 -56.40
CA ALA A 223 -6.25 -19.47 -56.88
C ALA A 223 -7.59 -20.12 -57.26
N ASP A 224 -7.72 -20.44 -58.54
CA ASP A 224 -8.78 -21.23 -59.13
C ASP A 224 -8.62 -22.72 -58.76
N GLU A 225 -9.75 -23.44 -58.70
CA GLU A 225 -9.92 -24.91 -58.70
C GLU A 225 -9.21 -25.79 -57.64
N ASP A 226 -9.96 -26.30 -56.65
CA ASP A 226 -10.41 -27.70 -56.67
C ASP A 226 -11.51 -27.97 -55.62
N LYS A 227 -12.46 -28.81 -56.01
CA LYS A 227 -13.55 -29.35 -55.19
C LYS A 227 -13.02 -30.22 -54.05
N SER A 228 -13.58 -30.05 -52.85
CA SER A 228 -14.19 -31.19 -52.15
C SER A 228 -15.11 -30.68 -51.04
N GLU A 229 -16.40 -30.92 -51.21
CA GLU A 229 -17.34 -30.96 -50.10
C GLU A 229 -16.90 -32.08 -49.13
N GLY A 230 -16.97 -31.77 -47.84
CA GLY A 230 -16.67 -32.70 -46.76
C GLY A 230 -17.27 -32.15 -45.49
N GLU A 231 -18.59 -32.34 -45.34
CA GLU A 231 -19.24 -32.31 -44.03
C GLU A 231 -18.49 -33.27 -43.10
N ASP A 232 -18.01 -32.81 -41.95
CA ASP A 232 -18.04 -33.69 -40.78
C ASP A 232 -18.17 -32.92 -39.46
N LYS A 233 -19.19 -33.32 -38.73
CA LYS A 233 -19.33 -33.08 -37.30
C LYS A 233 -18.43 -34.09 -36.61
N SER A 234 -17.52 -33.66 -35.74
CA SER A 234 -17.26 -34.47 -34.56
C SER A 234 -16.88 -33.63 -33.34
N GLU A 235 -17.75 -33.75 -32.33
CA GLU A 235 -17.31 -33.79 -30.95
C GLU A 235 -16.38 -35.00 -30.82
N GLY A 236 -15.21 -34.80 -30.21
CA GLY A 236 -14.22 -35.84 -30.01
C GLY A 236 -13.39 -35.56 -28.77
N GLU A 237 -13.90 -36.01 -27.62
CA GLU A 237 -13.01 -36.58 -26.62
C GLU A 237 -12.23 -37.69 -27.32
N ASP A 238 -10.90 -37.58 -27.39
CA ASP A 238 -10.07 -38.74 -27.60
C ASP A 238 -8.93 -38.78 -26.57
N LYS A 239 -8.97 -39.86 -25.79
CA LYS A 239 -7.86 -40.35 -24.98
C LYS A 239 -7.17 -41.39 -25.84
N SER A 240 -6.15 -41.00 -26.59
CA SER A 240 -5.14 -41.93 -27.05
C SER A 240 -3.93 -41.87 -26.12
N ASP A 241 -3.72 -42.97 -25.40
CA ASP A 241 -2.43 -43.32 -24.83
C ASP A 241 -1.50 -43.72 -25.99
N ASP A 242 -0.83 -42.75 -26.61
CA ASP A 242 0.24 -43.00 -27.59
C ASP A 242 1.60 -42.64 -26.97
N GLU A 243 2.37 -43.69 -26.63
CA GLU A 243 3.64 -43.58 -25.91
C GLU A 243 4.85 -43.21 -26.80
N ASN A 244 4.69 -42.87 -28.10
CA ASN A 244 5.87 -42.72 -28.98
C ASN A 244 5.85 -41.60 -30.05
N ASP A 245 5.12 -40.50 -29.84
CA ASP A 245 5.18 -39.32 -30.73
C ASP A 245 6.29 -38.28 -30.37
N ASP A 246 7.13 -38.57 -29.38
CA ASP A 246 8.12 -37.62 -28.82
C ASP A 246 9.45 -37.50 -29.60
N MET A 247 9.51 -37.91 -30.87
CA MET A 247 10.74 -37.82 -31.68
C MET A 247 10.57 -37.06 -33.01
N LEU A 248 9.83 -35.95 -33.00
CA LEU A 248 10.02 -34.88 -33.98
C LEU A 248 10.17 -33.54 -33.26
N PHE A 249 11.42 -33.07 -33.18
CA PHE A 249 11.88 -31.74 -32.77
C PHE A 249 10.85 -30.81 -32.07
N GLY A 250 10.71 -30.91 -30.74
CA GLY A 250 9.89 -29.92 -30.01
C GLY A 250 9.64 -30.18 -28.53
N ASN A 251 10.47 -29.60 -27.66
CA ASN A 251 10.27 -29.40 -26.22
C ASN A 251 10.12 -30.66 -25.34
N ILE A 252 11.22 -31.05 -24.68
CA ILE A 252 11.27 -32.13 -23.67
C ILE A 252 10.24 -31.89 -22.55
N VAL A 253 9.37 -32.87 -22.30
CA VAL A 253 8.39 -32.88 -21.21
C VAL A 253 8.69 -34.05 -20.26
N PHE A 254 8.78 -33.78 -18.96
CA PHE A 254 8.98 -34.83 -17.95
C PHE A 254 7.65 -35.41 -17.46
N LYS A 255 7.70 -36.57 -16.79
CA LYS A 255 6.53 -37.25 -16.20
C LYS A 255 5.70 -36.39 -15.23
N ASP A 256 6.31 -35.37 -14.60
CA ASP A 256 5.62 -34.38 -13.75
C ASP A 256 4.95 -33.24 -14.57
N GLY A 257 4.97 -33.34 -15.90
CA GLY A 257 4.44 -32.34 -16.83
C GLY A 257 5.28 -31.06 -16.90
N THR A 258 6.46 -31.02 -16.30
CA THR A 258 7.42 -29.92 -16.43
C THR A 258 8.04 -29.95 -17.82
N ARG A 259 8.20 -28.77 -18.43
CA ARG A 259 8.71 -28.64 -19.81
C ARG A 259 10.05 -27.91 -19.79
N VAL A 260 11.05 -28.43 -20.48
CA VAL A 260 12.33 -27.74 -20.65
C VAL A 260 12.18 -26.58 -21.65
N THR A 261 12.82 -25.44 -21.40
CA THR A 261 12.92 -24.36 -22.39
C THR A 261 13.75 -24.78 -23.61
N SER A 262 13.56 -24.12 -24.76
CA SER A 262 14.33 -24.36 -25.99
C SER A 262 15.85 -24.42 -25.75
N ASP A 263 16.35 -23.58 -24.85
CA ASP A 263 17.78 -23.43 -24.58
C ASP A 263 18.30 -24.45 -23.56
N LEU A 264 17.49 -25.44 -23.17
CA LEU A 264 17.75 -26.46 -22.14
C LEU A 264 18.14 -25.94 -20.74
N SER A 265 18.18 -24.63 -20.56
CA SER A 265 18.70 -23.98 -19.35
C SER A 265 17.71 -23.92 -18.18
N LYS A 266 16.41 -23.97 -18.45
CA LYS A 266 15.36 -23.75 -17.44
C LYS A 266 14.22 -24.75 -17.58
N LEU A 267 13.64 -25.11 -16.43
CA LEU A 267 12.43 -25.91 -16.35
C LEU A 267 11.22 -25.00 -16.14
N ARG A 268 10.24 -25.08 -17.05
CA ARG A 268 8.95 -24.41 -16.91
C ARG A 268 7.98 -25.34 -16.20
N ASN A 269 7.39 -24.87 -15.10
CA ASN A 269 6.34 -25.58 -14.38
C ASN A 269 5.18 -25.94 -15.32
N GLY A 270 4.77 -27.21 -15.26
CA GLY A 270 3.67 -27.73 -16.06
C GLY A 270 2.33 -27.07 -15.78
N ILE A 271 1.42 -27.20 -16.75
CA ILE A 271 0.02 -26.76 -16.65
C ILE A 271 -0.64 -27.34 -15.38
N ALA A 272 -0.27 -28.56 -14.97
CA ALA A 272 -0.74 -29.21 -13.74
C ALA A 272 -0.38 -28.45 -12.46
N GLN A 273 0.84 -27.91 -12.36
CA GLN A 273 1.30 -27.14 -11.20
C GLN A 273 0.71 -25.72 -11.19
N ASN A 274 0.44 -25.14 -12.37
CA ASN A 274 -0.23 -23.85 -12.50
C ASN A 274 -1.72 -23.92 -12.12
N LYS A 275 -2.42 -25.03 -12.42
CA LYS A 275 -3.80 -25.28 -11.98
C LYS A 275 -3.94 -25.37 -10.45
N LYS A 276 -2.85 -25.66 -9.73
CA LYS A 276 -2.79 -25.68 -8.25
C LYS A 276 -2.47 -24.32 -7.63
N LYS A 277 -2.12 -23.30 -8.42
CA LYS A 277 -1.81 -21.95 -7.94
C LYS A 277 -2.93 -20.98 -8.32
N GLY A 278 -3.94 -20.88 -7.46
CA GLY A 278 -5.00 -19.88 -7.59
C GLY A 278 -5.62 -19.52 -6.24
N PRO A 279 -6.29 -18.35 -6.12
CA PRO A 279 -6.97 -17.92 -4.90
C PRO A 279 -7.95 -18.97 -4.35
N ALA A 280 -8.48 -19.83 -5.21
CA ALA A 280 -9.39 -20.90 -4.85
C ALA A 280 -8.83 -21.93 -3.86
N ASN A 281 -7.50 -22.14 -3.79
CA ASN A 281 -6.90 -23.08 -2.82
C ASN A 281 -6.72 -22.49 -1.41
N ASN A 282 -6.66 -21.15 -1.30
CA ASN A 282 -6.57 -20.46 0.00
C ASN A 282 -7.93 -19.86 0.42
N ASP A 283 -8.95 -19.95 -0.43
CA ASP A 283 -10.30 -19.47 -0.14
C ASP A 283 -11.13 -20.61 0.48
N ILE A 284 -11.09 -20.67 1.81
CA ILE A 284 -11.85 -21.63 2.63
C ILE A 284 -13.34 -21.58 2.29
N LYS A 285 -13.87 -20.39 1.96
CA LYS A 285 -15.29 -20.20 1.62
C LYS A 285 -15.63 -20.86 0.29
N ALA A 286 -14.77 -20.73 -0.72
CA ALA A 286 -14.97 -21.41 -2.00
C ALA A 286 -14.92 -22.93 -1.86
N HIS A 287 -14.04 -23.46 -1.00
CA HIS A 287 -13.98 -24.88 -0.68
C HIS A 287 -15.24 -25.38 0.04
N LEU A 288 -15.75 -24.61 1.00
CA LEU A 288 -17.00 -24.90 1.73
C LEU A 288 -18.18 -24.95 0.77
N VAL A 289 -18.34 -23.95 -0.10
CA VAL A 289 -19.40 -23.92 -1.13
C VAL A 289 -19.26 -25.12 -2.08
N ARG A 290 -18.04 -25.50 -2.47
CA ARG A 290 -17.81 -26.68 -3.31
C ARG A 290 -18.22 -27.97 -2.60
N LEU A 291 -17.97 -28.10 -1.30
CA LEU A 291 -18.40 -29.24 -0.50
C LEU A 291 -19.92 -29.31 -0.36
N GLU A 292 -20.57 -28.18 -0.09
CA GLU A 292 -22.03 -28.09 -0.03
C GLU A 292 -22.67 -28.50 -1.37
N ASN A 293 -22.13 -28.02 -2.49
CA ASN A 293 -22.61 -28.39 -3.82
C ASN A 293 -22.41 -29.89 -4.12
N LYS A 294 -21.28 -30.47 -3.69
CA LYS A 294 -21.07 -31.93 -3.79
C LYS A 294 -22.08 -32.70 -2.95
N LYS A 295 -22.35 -32.26 -1.71
CA LYS A 295 -23.37 -32.87 -0.84
C LYS A 295 -24.76 -32.78 -1.47
N ARG A 296 -25.14 -31.62 -2.03
CA ARG A 296 -26.41 -31.45 -2.76
C ARG A 296 -26.51 -32.38 -3.96
N LYS A 297 -25.45 -32.49 -4.76
CA LYS A 297 -25.41 -33.38 -5.93
C LYS A 297 -25.54 -34.86 -5.53
N LEU A 298 -24.85 -35.28 -4.47
CA LEU A 298 -24.98 -36.63 -3.93
C LEU A 298 -26.38 -36.90 -3.37
N ALA A 299 -26.97 -35.92 -2.68
CA ALA A 299 -28.34 -36.01 -2.17
C ALA A 299 -29.36 -36.20 -3.30
N SER A 300 -29.17 -35.52 -4.44
CA SER A 300 -30.02 -35.69 -5.63
C SER A 300 -29.78 -36.97 -6.43
N MET A 301 -28.67 -37.69 -6.20
CA MET A 301 -28.36 -38.94 -6.91
C MET A 301 -28.95 -40.15 -6.16
N THR A 302 -29.51 -41.09 -6.93
CA THR A 302 -30.05 -42.35 -6.40
C THR A 302 -28.92 -43.23 -5.84
N PRO A 303 -29.22 -44.12 -4.87
CA PRO A 303 -28.19 -44.91 -4.17
C PRO A 303 -27.31 -45.76 -5.10
N LYS A 304 -27.86 -46.22 -6.22
CA LYS A 304 -27.17 -47.05 -7.22
C LYS A 304 -26.21 -46.25 -8.11
N SER A 305 -26.38 -44.94 -8.18
CA SER A 305 -25.59 -44.01 -9.01
C SER A 305 -24.50 -43.28 -8.21
N ARG A 306 -24.43 -43.46 -6.89
CA ARG A 306 -23.40 -42.83 -6.05
C ARG A 306 -22.09 -43.61 -6.21
N PRO A 307 -20.96 -42.94 -6.52
CA PRO A 307 -19.66 -43.59 -6.50
C PRO A 307 -19.38 -44.08 -5.07
N ARG A 308 -18.98 -45.35 -4.94
CA ARG A 308 -18.52 -45.93 -3.66
C ARG A 308 -17.17 -45.36 -3.27
#